data_AF-A0A1Y1T6E3-F1
#
_entry.id   AF-A0A1Y1T6E3-F1
#
_cell.length_a   1.000
_cell.length_b   1.000
_cell.length_c   1.000
_cell.angle_alpha   90.00
_cell.angle_beta   90.00
_cell.angle_gamma   90.00
#
_symmetry.space_group_name_H-M   'P 1'
#
loop_
_entity.id
_entity.type
_entity.pdbx_description
1 polymer ?
#
loop_
_entity_poly.entity_id
_entity_poly.type
_entity_poly.pdbx_seq_one_letter_code
_entity_poly.pdbx_strand_id
1 'polypeptide(L)'
;MKKLMILTFLFCFGINYCFGQSIQEIFKSFPSTYIPEMTNEAKDSLSENGTYIFPKAEDYMETMKADYWTENNYIRLQYYFPDGPSGFFIIELKKFQKNDGTPIVVYSKFGGSPKAFDQHILMTFSYENNSLEPIENLGLPKTIETKEFLKEKILDSLDGKKLNMNTSYSLKTNDNNCVEYNIYPEIAPYYEWVKTEKFSYIWNGERFEPKEN
;
A
#
# COMPACT_ATOMS: atom_id res chain seq x y z
N MET A 1 -51.10 -11.51 4.64
CA MET A 1 -50.65 -10.74 3.46
C MET A 1 -49.89 -9.44 3.82
N LYS A 2 -50.34 -8.62 4.79
CA LYS A 2 -49.61 -7.39 5.18
C LYS A 2 -48.17 -7.59 5.68
N LYS A 3 -47.86 -8.71 6.34
CA LYS A 3 -46.49 -9.02 6.82
C LYS A 3 -45.50 -9.40 5.71
N LEU A 4 -45.97 -9.95 4.58
CA LEU A 4 -45.11 -10.30 3.46
C LEU A 4 -44.64 -9.05 2.68
N MET A 5 -45.52 -8.04 2.62
CA MET A 5 -45.28 -6.79 1.89
C MET A 5 -44.28 -5.85 2.59
N ILE A 6 -44.19 -5.92 3.93
CA ILE A 6 -43.18 -5.19 4.72
C ILE A 6 -41.78 -5.78 4.49
N LEU A 7 -41.67 -7.11 4.33
CA LEU A 7 -40.39 -7.78 4.10
C LEU A 7 -39.80 -7.46 2.73
N THR A 8 -40.64 -7.37 1.68
CA THR A 8 -40.20 -6.93 0.34
C THR A 8 -39.87 -5.44 0.31
N PHE A 9 -40.53 -4.59 1.11
CA PHE A 9 -40.17 -3.17 1.20
C PHE A 9 -38.82 -2.94 1.90
N LEU A 10 -38.51 -3.71 2.95
CA LEU A 10 -37.19 -3.74 3.60
C LEU A 10 -36.11 -4.29 2.66
N PHE A 11 -36.42 -5.31 1.85
CA PHE A 11 -35.48 -5.84 0.87
C PHE A 11 -35.28 -4.93 -0.34
N CYS A 12 -36.25 -4.10 -0.73
CA CYS A 12 -36.11 -3.17 -1.86
C CYS A 12 -35.57 -1.79 -1.46
N PHE A 13 -35.78 -1.33 -0.22
CA PHE A 13 -35.20 -0.08 0.29
C PHE A 13 -33.86 -0.26 1.03
N GLY A 14 -33.56 -1.46 1.54
CA GLY A 14 -32.29 -1.77 2.19
C GLY A 14 -31.10 -1.99 1.24
N ILE A 15 -31.32 -1.98 -0.08
CA ILE A 15 -30.26 -2.10 -1.09
C ILE A 15 -29.69 -0.74 -1.54
N ASN A 16 -30.24 0.37 -1.04
CA ASN A 16 -29.69 1.68 -1.34
C ASN A 16 -28.51 1.95 -0.40
N TYR A 17 -27.30 1.95 -0.96
CA TYR A 17 -26.02 2.41 -0.37
C TYR A 17 -25.22 1.44 0.51
N CYS A 18 -24.92 0.24 0.01
CA CYS A 18 -23.66 -0.42 0.40
C CYS A 18 -22.73 -0.60 -0.81
N PHE A 19 -22.68 0.41 -1.70
CA PHE A 19 -21.49 0.60 -2.53
C PHE A 19 -20.42 1.12 -1.59
N GLY A 20 -19.59 0.22 -1.06
CA GLY A 20 -18.49 0.61 -0.19
C GLY A 20 -17.61 1.64 -0.90
N GLN A 21 -17.23 2.70 -0.18
CA GLN A 21 -16.49 3.84 -0.73
C GLN A 21 -15.26 3.36 -1.52
N SER A 22 -15.06 3.93 -2.69
CA SER A 22 -13.98 3.54 -3.60
C SER A 22 -12.62 4.02 -3.09
N ILE A 23 -11.53 3.36 -3.47
CA ILE A 23 -10.18 3.83 -3.13
C ILE A 23 -9.90 5.22 -3.72
N GLN A 24 -10.55 5.59 -4.83
CA GLN A 24 -10.48 6.91 -5.43
C GLN A 24 -11.06 7.99 -4.51
N GLU A 25 -12.21 7.73 -3.88
CA GLU A 25 -12.82 8.66 -2.91
C GLU A 25 -11.93 8.85 -1.68
N ILE A 26 -11.37 7.75 -1.19
CA ILE A 26 -10.40 7.74 -0.10
C ILE A 26 -9.16 8.57 -0.48
N PHE A 27 -8.59 8.36 -1.67
CA PHE A 27 -7.42 9.08 -2.17
C PHE A 27 -7.65 10.61 -2.19
N LYS A 28 -8.85 11.07 -2.56
CA LYS A 28 -9.20 12.50 -2.53
C LYS A 28 -9.15 13.07 -1.10
N SER A 29 -9.57 12.29 -0.11
CA SER A 29 -9.56 12.68 1.31
C SER A 29 -8.18 12.68 1.98
N PHE A 30 -7.15 12.08 1.36
CA PHE A 30 -5.82 12.01 1.96
C PHE A 30 -5.18 13.41 2.11
N PRO A 31 -4.66 13.75 3.31
CA PRO A 31 -3.93 14.99 3.55
C PRO A 31 -2.66 15.13 2.69
N SER A 32 -2.29 16.38 2.36
CA SER A 32 -1.06 16.71 1.61
C SER A 32 0.23 16.35 2.36
N THR A 33 0.16 16.05 3.66
CA THR A 33 1.30 15.53 4.42
C THR A 33 1.73 14.13 3.95
N TYR A 34 0.80 13.34 3.39
CA TYR A 34 1.04 11.95 3.01
C TYR A 34 1.15 11.73 1.50
N ILE A 35 0.60 12.63 0.71
CA ILE A 35 0.61 12.60 -0.75
C ILE A 35 1.11 13.97 -1.20
N PRO A 36 1.96 14.07 -2.24
CA PRO A 36 2.37 15.38 -2.77
C PRO A 36 1.21 16.34 -2.93
N GLU A 37 1.46 17.61 -2.64
CA GLU A 37 0.43 18.63 -2.66
C GLU A 37 -0.20 18.72 -4.06
N MET A 38 -1.49 18.40 -4.13
CA MET A 38 -2.29 18.38 -5.35
C MET A 38 -3.66 18.95 -5.02
N THR A 39 -4.20 19.78 -5.91
CA THR A 39 -5.59 20.22 -5.80
C THR A 39 -6.53 19.05 -6.07
N ASN A 40 -7.81 19.18 -5.70
CA ASN A 40 -8.80 18.14 -6.00
C ASN A 40 -8.93 17.91 -7.50
N GLU A 41 -8.86 18.97 -8.32
CA GLU A 41 -8.89 18.88 -9.78
C GLU A 41 -7.67 18.11 -10.32
N ALA A 42 -6.49 18.30 -9.71
CA ALA A 42 -5.30 17.54 -10.08
C ALA A 42 -5.42 16.05 -9.69
N LYS A 43 -6.00 15.75 -8.53
CA LYS A 43 -6.30 14.36 -8.11
C LYS A 43 -7.34 13.70 -9.03
N ASP A 44 -8.35 14.44 -9.45
CA ASP A 44 -9.37 13.98 -10.40
C ASP A 44 -8.74 13.68 -11.76
N SER A 45 -7.96 14.63 -12.30
CA SER A 45 -7.22 14.44 -13.55
C SER A 45 -6.25 13.26 -13.49
N LEU A 46 -5.52 13.07 -12.39
CA LEU A 46 -4.66 11.90 -12.19
C LEU A 46 -5.48 10.60 -12.16
N SER A 47 -6.66 10.62 -11.55
CA SER A 47 -7.53 9.45 -11.46
C SER A 47 -8.11 9.05 -12.82
N GLU A 48 -8.43 10.02 -13.67
CA GLU A 48 -8.99 9.80 -15.01
C GLU A 48 -7.92 9.46 -16.04
N ASN A 49 -6.81 10.19 -16.05
CA ASN A 49 -5.77 10.08 -17.07
C ASN A 49 -4.66 9.09 -16.69
N GLY A 50 -4.60 8.67 -15.42
CA GLY A 50 -3.56 7.79 -14.88
C GLY A 50 -2.18 8.43 -14.77
N THR A 51 -1.97 9.65 -15.26
CA THR A 51 -0.71 10.38 -15.17
C THR A 51 -0.98 11.86 -14.95
N TYR A 52 -0.15 12.50 -14.14
CA TYR A 52 -0.18 13.93 -13.86
C TYR A 52 1.26 14.47 -13.86
N ILE A 53 1.46 15.58 -14.59
CA ILE A 53 2.73 16.29 -14.66
C ILE A 53 2.59 17.56 -13.81
N PHE A 54 3.49 17.76 -12.85
CA PHE A 54 3.40 18.92 -11.97
C PHE A 54 3.83 20.20 -12.71
N PRO A 55 3.01 21.26 -12.68
CA PRO A 55 3.23 22.46 -13.50
C PRO A 55 4.34 23.39 -12.98
N LYS A 56 4.90 23.15 -11.78
CA LYS A 56 5.80 24.06 -11.07
C LYS A 56 7.22 23.53 -10.85
N ALA A 57 7.59 22.42 -11.48
CA ALA A 57 8.91 21.86 -11.30
C ALA A 57 9.92 22.68 -12.14
N GLU A 58 10.85 23.38 -11.48
CA GLU A 58 11.75 24.35 -12.11
C GLU A 58 12.93 23.70 -12.83
N ASP A 59 13.48 22.62 -12.26
CA ASP A 59 14.73 22.00 -12.74
C ASP A 59 14.51 20.73 -13.58
N TYR A 60 13.48 19.95 -13.25
CA TYR A 60 13.17 18.66 -13.87
C TYR A 60 11.67 18.44 -13.92
N MET A 61 11.19 17.66 -14.89
CA MET A 61 9.79 17.31 -14.97
C MET A 61 9.42 16.36 -13.83
N GLU A 62 8.55 16.79 -12.93
CA GLU A 62 7.98 15.94 -11.88
C GLU A 62 6.72 15.25 -12.39
N THR A 63 6.65 13.93 -12.27
CA THR A 63 5.52 13.14 -12.76
C THR A 63 4.99 12.20 -11.69
N MET A 64 3.67 12.19 -11.53
CA MET A 64 2.93 11.18 -10.76
C MET A 64 2.15 10.29 -11.72
N LYS A 65 2.29 8.96 -11.56
CA LYS A 65 1.48 7.98 -12.25
C LYS A 65 0.59 7.24 -11.25
N ALA A 66 -0.69 7.04 -11.59
CA ALA A 66 -1.63 6.25 -10.82
C ALA A 66 -1.92 4.92 -11.54
N ASP A 67 -1.70 3.81 -10.85
CA ASP A 67 -2.12 2.48 -11.30
C ASP A 67 -3.19 1.94 -10.34
N TYR A 68 -4.34 1.56 -10.88
CA TYR A 68 -5.44 0.93 -10.13
C TYR A 68 -5.39 -0.59 -10.27
N TRP A 69 -5.72 -1.29 -9.19
CA TRP A 69 -5.82 -2.75 -9.22
C TRP A 69 -6.99 -3.21 -8.35
N THR A 70 -7.49 -4.42 -8.61
CA THR A 70 -8.49 -5.13 -7.79
C THR A 70 -9.72 -4.29 -7.46
N GLU A 71 -10.68 -4.21 -8.40
CA GLU A 71 -12.06 -3.70 -8.19
C GLU A 71 -12.19 -2.47 -7.27
N ASN A 72 -11.37 -1.44 -7.48
CA ASN A 72 -11.40 -0.16 -6.75
C ASN A 72 -11.00 -0.21 -5.27
N ASN A 73 -10.23 -1.22 -4.83
CA ASN A 73 -9.75 -1.30 -3.45
C ASN A 73 -8.26 -0.96 -3.30
N TYR A 74 -7.54 -0.75 -4.41
CA TYR A 74 -6.12 -0.44 -4.40
C TYR A 74 -5.77 0.66 -5.41
N ILE A 75 -4.87 1.56 -5.00
CA ILE A 75 -4.21 2.53 -5.87
C ILE A 75 -2.71 2.56 -5.55
N ARG A 76 -1.91 2.54 -6.61
CA ARG A 76 -0.48 2.81 -6.58
C ARG A 76 -0.21 4.16 -7.18
N LEU A 77 0.53 4.99 -6.48
CA LEU A 77 1.00 6.29 -6.95
C LEU A 77 2.51 6.21 -7.06
N GLN A 78 3.05 6.40 -8.26
CA GLN A 78 4.48 6.39 -8.52
C GLN A 78 4.92 7.80 -8.90
N TYR A 79 5.77 8.40 -8.08
CA TYR A 79 6.37 9.69 -8.32
C TYR A 79 7.83 9.54 -8.78
N TYR A 80 8.20 10.23 -9.86
CA TYR A 80 9.53 10.14 -10.47
C TYR A 80 9.83 11.33 -11.39
N PHE A 81 11.09 11.42 -11.84
CA PHE A 81 11.59 12.47 -12.73
C PHE A 81 12.00 11.87 -14.09
N PRO A 82 11.20 12.01 -15.17
CA PRO A 82 11.49 11.37 -16.45
C PRO A 82 12.76 11.88 -17.14
N ASP A 83 13.14 13.13 -16.89
CA ASP A 83 14.28 13.84 -17.50
C ASP A 83 15.33 14.27 -16.46
N GLY A 84 15.24 13.73 -15.24
CA GLY A 84 16.01 14.19 -14.09
C GLY A 84 16.70 13.07 -13.30
N PRO A 85 16.94 13.29 -12.00
CA PRO A 85 17.55 12.31 -11.13
C PRO A 85 16.76 11.00 -11.11
N SER A 86 17.45 9.86 -10.96
CA SER A 86 16.81 8.54 -10.86
C SER A 86 15.95 8.31 -9.61
N GLY A 87 15.78 9.34 -8.77
CA GLY A 87 15.01 9.24 -7.54
C GLY A 87 13.53 8.98 -7.80
N PHE A 88 12.91 8.20 -6.92
CA PHE A 88 11.47 7.93 -6.96
C PHE A 88 10.91 7.71 -5.56
N PHE A 89 9.59 7.81 -5.44
CA PHE A 89 8.88 7.14 -4.38
C PHE A 89 7.57 6.57 -4.90
N ILE A 90 7.11 5.52 -4.21
CA ILE A 90 5.84 4.86 -4.45
C ILE A 90 5.01 5.02 -3.20
N ILE A 91 3.74 5.38 -3.38
CA ILE A 91 2.71 5.33 -2.36
C ILE A 91 1.70 4.27 -2.79
N GLU A 92 1.39 3.33 -1.91
CA GLU A 92 0.32 2.37 -2.11
C GLU A 92 -0.74 2.60 -1.05
N LEU A 93 -2.00 2.66 -1.50
CA LEU A 93 -3.17 2.66 -0.63
C LEU A 93 -3.98 1.42 -0.94
N LYS A 94 -4.38 0.68 0.10
CA LYS A 94 -5.28 -0.47 -0.05
C LYS A 94 -6.33 -0.46 1.04
N LYS A 95 -7.58 -0.61 0.61
CA LYS A 95 -8.75 -0.72 1.48
C LYS A 95 -8.94 -2.17 1.91
N PHE A 96 -9.17 -2.38 3.20
CA PHE A 96 -9.60 -3.64 3.79
C PHE A 96 -10.90 -3.42 4.56
N GLN A 97 -11.62 -4.50 4.83
CA GLN A 97 -12.94 -4.45 5.44
C GLN A 97 -12.90 -5.10 6.82
N LYS A 98 -13.28 -4.38 7.88
CA LYS A 98 -13.48 -4.99 9.19
C LYS A 98 -14.70 -5.90 9.21
N ASN A 99 -14.77 -6.79 10.20
CA ASN A 99 -15.90 -7.69 10.42
C ASN A 99 -17.24 -6.94 10.64
N ASP A 100 -17.19 -5.73 11.20
CA ASP A 100 -18.34 -4.86 11.43
C ASP A 100 -18.79 -4.07 10.19
N GLY A 101 -18.06 -4.16 9.07
CA GLY A 101 -18.35 -3.41 7.85
C GLY A 101 -17.72 -2.01 7.80
N THR A 102 -16.90 -1.60 8.77
CA THR A 102 -16.11 -0.37 8.68
C THR A 102 -14.85 -0.58 7.81
N PRO A 103 -14.57 0.30 6.83
CA PRO A 103 -13.37 0.20 6.03
C PRO A 103 -12.14 0.70 6.79
N ILE A 104 -11.01 0.05 6.55
CA ILE A 104 -9.68 0.55 6.92
C ILE A 104 -8.83 0.73 5.67
N VAL A 105 -7.82 1.57 5.78
CA VAL A 105 -6.89 1.86 4.69
C VAL A 105 -5.47 1.64 5.19
N VAL A 106 -4.73 0.76 4.52
CA VAL A 106 -3.28 0.65 4.72
C VAL A 106 -2.60 1.61 3.75
N TYR A 107 -1.69 2.42 4.28
CA TYR A 107 -0.84 3.35 3.56
C TYR A 107 0.61 2.84 3.66
N SER A 108 1.24 2.62 2.51
CA SER A 108 2.67 2.31 2.41
C SER A 108 3.36 3.35 1.53
N LYS A 109 4.46 3.94 2.00
CA LYS A 109 5.35 4.79 1.21
C LYS A 109 6.77 4.27 1.30
N PHE A 110 7.38 4.01 0.15
CA PHE A 110 8.77 3.60 0.02
C PHE A 110 9.41 4.29 -1.18
N GLY A 111 10.73 4.46 -1.19
CA GLY A 111 11.40 5.18 -2.26
C GLY A 111 12.90 5.32 -2.04
N GLY A 112 13.56 6.01 -2.97
CA GLY A 112 15.00 6.15 -3.01
C GLY A 112 15.49 6.19 -4.45
N SER A 113 16.59 5.50 -4.72
CA SER A 113 17.11 5.25 -6.06
C SER A 113 16.84 3.80 -6.47
N PRO A 114 16.93 3.44 -7.77
CA PRO A 114 16.70 2.07 -8.22
C PRO A 114 17.63 1.03 -7.58
N LYS A 115 18.81 1.47 -7.09
CA LYS A 115 19.79 0.61 -6.42
C LYS A 115 19.65 0.61 -4.90
N ALA A 116 19.13 1.68 -4.30
CA ALA A 116 19.04 1.85 -2.86
C ALA A 116 17.71 2.56 -2.51
N PHE A 117 16.77 1.82 -1.94
CA PHE A 117 15.45 2.30 -1.53
C PHE A 117 14.96 1.54 -0.31
N ASP A 118 14.12 2.19 0.49
CA ASP A 118 13.57 1.58 1.70
C ASP A 118 12.15 2.01 1.98
N GLN A 119 11.50 1.26 2.89
CA GLN A 119 10.24 1.67 3.48
C GLN A 119 10.44 2.97 4.27
N HIS A 120 9.70 4.02 3.90
CA HIS A 120 9.72 5.28 4.63
C HIS A 120 8.62 5.33 5.70
N ILE A 121 7.38 4.97 5.32
CA ILE A 121 6.20 5.13 6.18
C ILE A 121 5.23 3.99 5.94
N LEU A 122 4.80 3.32 7.01
CA LEU A 122 3.67 2.39 6.99
C LEU A 122 2.66 2.85 8.05
N MET A 123 1.40 3.00 7.66
CA MET A 123 0.33 3.39 8.57
C MET A 123 -0.98 2.73 8.20
N THR A 124 -1.89 2.74 9.15
CA THR A 124 -3.26 2.28 8.98
C THR A 124 -4.22 3.36 9.43
N PHE A 125 -5.35 3.48 8.73
CA PHE A 125 -6.39 4.46 9.01
C PHE A 125 -7.76 3.80 9.07
N SER A 126 -8.64 4.24 9.97
CA SER A 126 -10.08 4.10 9.77
C SER A 126 -10.53 5.16 8.78
N TYR A 127 -11.50 4.81 7.94
CA TYR A 127 -12.15 5.76 7.05
C TYR A 127 -13.64 5.83 7.35
N GLU A 128 -14.06 6.93 7.96
CA GLU A 128 -15.46 7.17 8.30
C GLU A 128 -15.80 8.64 8.03
N ASN A 129 -17.00 8.92 7.51
CA ASN A 129 -17.49 10.27 7.25
C ASN A 129 -16.52 11.14 6.41
N ASN A 130 -15.83 10.55 5.43
CA ASN A 130 -14.81 11.18 4.59
C ASN A 130 -13.58 11.70 5.34
N SER A 131 -13.32 11.17 6.55
CA SER A 131 -12.15 11.48 7.37
C SER A 131 -11.29 10.24 7.54
N LEU A 132 -9.97 10.44 7.63
CA LEU A 132 -8.97 9.41 7.90
C LEU A 132 -8.43 9.60 9.31
N GLU A 133 -8.65 8.62 10.17
CA GLU A 133 -8.13 8.62 11.53
C GLU A 133 -7.06 7.54 11.68
N PRO A 134 -5.84 7.86 12.14
CA PRO A 134 -4.79 6.86 12.33
C PRO A 134 -5.21 5.78 13.33
N ILE A 135 -4.99 4.51 12.96
CA ILE A 135 -5.12 3.37 13.85
C ILE A 135 -3.72 2.82 14.11
N GLU A 136 -3.40 2.56 15.38
CA GLU A 136 -2.16 1.91 15.76
C GLU A 136 -2.35 0.41 15.99
N ASN A 137 -1.26 -0.35 15.88
CA ASN A 137 -1.16 -1.74 16.36
C ASN A 137 -2.10 -2.77 15.69
N LEU A 138 -2.34 -2.66 14.37
CA LEU A 138 -3.10 -3.66 13.60
C LEU A 138 -2.28 -4.90 13.16
N GLY A 139 -1.13 -5.18 13.77
CA GLY A 139 -0.36 -6.41 13.50
C GLY A 139 0.58 -6.37 12.29
N LEU A 140 0.84 -5.19 11.71
CA LEU A 140 1.91 -4.99 10.73
C LEU A 140 3.16 -4.42 11.43
N PRO A 141 4.28 -5.16 11.49
CA PRO A 141 5.50 -4.65 12.12
C PRO A 141 6.14 -3.56 11.27
N LYS A 142 6.72 -2.52 11.90
CA LYS A 142 7.43 -1.46 11.16
C LYS A 142 8.69 -1.98 10.45
N THR A 143 9.39 -2.91 11.10
CA THR A 143 10.61 -3.56 10.62
C THR A 143 10.62 -5.02 11.02
N ILE A 144 11.35 -5.85 10.27
CA ILE A 144 11.61 -7.25 10.59
C ILE A 144 13.12 -7.40 10.72
N GLU A 145 13.58 -8.14 11.73
CA GLU A 145 15.02 -8.35 11.93
C GLU A 145 15.63 -9.09 10.74
N THR A 146 16.79 -8.64 10.27
CA THR A 146 17.47 -9.24 9.10
C THR A 146 17.64 -10.74 9.23
N LYS A 147 17.93 -11.24 10.45
CA LYS A 147 18.13 -12.68 10.72
C LYS A 147 16.93 -13.55 10.30
N GLU A 148 15.72 -13.01 10.31
CA GLU A 148 14.50 -13.74 9.93
C GLU A 148 14.49 -14.09 8.43
N PHE A 149 15.19 -13.30 7.61
CA PHE A 149 15.36 -13.54 6.18
C PHE A 149 16.54 -14.44 5.85
N LEU A 150 17.41 -14.75 6.81
CA LEU A 150 18.66 -15.47 6.57
C LEU A 150 18.50 -16.97 6.85
N LYS A 151 19.28 -17.79 6.14
CA LYS A 151 19.46 -19.20 6.49
C LYS A 151 20.33 -19.31 7.74
N GLU A 152 20.15 -20.40 8.49
CA GLU A 152 20.94 -20.67 9.70
C GLU A 152 22.44 -20.76 9.44
N LYS A 153 22.83 -21.22 8.25
CA LYS A 153 24.22 -21.26 7.79
C LYS A 153 24.40 -20.30 6.64
N ILE A 154 25.20 -19.27 6.88
CA ILE A 154 25.72 -18.34 5.87
C ILE A 154 27.06 -18.90 5.39
N LEU A 155 27.35 -18.78 4.09
CA LEU A 155 28.64 -19.20 3.55
C LEU A 155 29.78 -18.36 4.15
N ASP A 156 30.90 -19.01 4.46
CA ASP A 156 32.12 -18.33 4.96
C ASP A 156 32.59 -17.19 4.01
N SER A 157 32.29 -17.29 2.71
CA SER A 157 32.60 -16.26 1.71
C SER A 157 31.81 -14.95 1.87
N LEU A 158 30.78 -14.95 2.70
CA LEU A 158 29.92 -13.82 3.02
C LEU A 158 30.12 -13.31 4.45
N ASP A 159 30.90 -14.02 5.26
CA ASP A 159 31.19 -13.61 6.62
C ASP A 159 31.93 -12.26 6.63
N GLY A 160 31.51 -11.36 7.52
CA GLY A 160 32.02 -9.99 7.62
C GLY A 160 31.67 -9.03 6.46
N LYS A 161 30.94 -9.45 5.43
CA LYS A 161 30.48 -8.54 4.37
C LYS A 161 29.23 -7.76 4.79
N LYS A 162 29.23 -6.45 4.53
CA LYS A 162 28.00 -5.63 4.62
C LYS A 162 27.14 -5.91 3.39
N LEU A 163 26.03 -6.62 3.61
CA LEU A 163 25.03 -6.89 2.58
C LEU A 163 23.91 -5.85 2.72
N ASN A 164 23.65 -5.10 1.66
CA ASN A 164 22.51 -4.20 1.60
C ASN A 164 21.29 -4.95 1.06
N MET A 165 20.14 -4.67 1.66
CA MET A 165 18.84 -5.17 1.22
C MET A 165 17.87 -4.01 1.24
N ASN A 166 17.29 -3.71 0.09
CA ASN A 166 16.20 -2.75 0.03
C ASN A 166 14.94 -3.38 0.60
N THR A 167 14.11 -2.58 1.26
CA THR A 167 12.90 -3.07 1.93
C THR A 167 11.66 -2.33 1.47
N SER A 168 10.52 -3.01 1.40
CA SER A 168 9.24 -2.33 1.23
C SER A 168 8.06 -3.20 1.67
N TYR A 169 6.98 -2.52 2.06
CA TYR A 169 5.67 -3.12 2.12
C TYR A 169 4.97 -2.99 0.77
N SER A 170 4.61 -4.13 0.18
CA SER A 170 3.71 -4.19 -0.97
C SER A 170 2.31 -4.56 -0.51
N LEU A 171 1.36 -3.69 -0.85
CA LEU A 171 -0.08 -3.93 -0.77
C LEU A 171 -0.60 -4.60 -2.05
N LYS A 172 0.21 -4.60 -3.11
CA LYS A 172 -0.05 -5.25 -4.40
C LYS A 172 0.23 -6.75 -4.35
N THR A 173 -0.64 -7.51 -3.69
CA THR A 173 -0.58 -8.97 -3.54
C THR A 173 -1.64 -9.71 -4.36
N ASN A 174 -1.36 -10.96 -4.77
CA ASN A 174 -2.35 -11.83 -5.45
C ASN A 174 -3.57 -12.14 -4.58
N ASP A 175 -3.42 -12.10 -3.26
CA ASP A 175 -4.49 -12.22 -2.29
C ASP A 175 -4.96 -10.83 -1.85
N ASN A 176 -6.22 -10.50 -2.07
CA ASN A 176 -6.78 -9.18 -1.75
C ASN A 176 -6.74 -8.86 -0.26
N ASN A 177 -6.69 -9.86 0.63
CA ASN A 177 -6.60 -9.65 2.08
C ASN A 177 -5.16 -9.71 2.60
N CYS A 178 -4.17 -9.74 1.71
CA CYS A 178 -2.76 -9.81 2.09
C CYS A 178 -2.03 -8.47 1.97
N VAL A 179 -0.98 -8.34 2.77
CA VAL A 179 0.11 -7.36 2.67
C VAL A 179 1.43 -8.12 2.77
N GLU A 180 2.45 -7.72 2.02
CA GLU A 180 3.76 -8.40 2.03
C GLU A 180 4.88 -7.43 2.42
N TYR A 181 5.69 -7.79 3.42
CA TYR A 181 6.99 -7.17 3.66
C TYR A 181 8.00 -7.87 2.77
N ASN A 182 8.63 -7.15 1.84
CA ASN A 182 9.58 -7.68 0.87
C ASN A 182 10.99 -7.16 1.14
N ILE A 183 11.98 -8.01 0.88
CA ILE A 183 13.38 -7.62 0.71
C ILE A 183 13.79 -7.76 -0.75
N TYR A 184 14.70 -6.90 -1.18
CA TYR A 184 15.32 -6.97 -2.51
C TYR A 184 16.84 -7.02 -2.32
N PRO A 185 17.43 -8.22 -2.26
CA PRO A 185 18.87 -8.38 -2.13
C PRO A 185 19.62 -7.79 -3.32
N GLU A 186 20.66 -6.99 -3.07
CA GLU A 186 21.44 -6.35 -4.14
C GLU A 186 22.41 -7.32 -4.85
N ILE A 187 22.87 -8.36 -4.14
CA ILE A 187 23.97 -9.23 -4.60
C ILE A 187 23.48 -10.62 -4.98
N ALA A 188 23.72 -11.04 -6.22
CA ALA A 188 23.58 -12.43 -6.64
C ALA A 188 24.86 -13.24 -6.33
N PRO A 189 24.75 -14.55 -6.00
CA PRO A 189 23.52 -15.32 -5.81
C PRO A 189 22.94 -15.19 -4.38
N TYR A 190 21.89 -14.39 -4.20
CA TYR A 190 21.29 -14.18 -2.88
C TYR A 190 20.62 -15.45 -2.32
N TYR A 191 20.15 -16.33 -3.19
CA TYR A 191 19.49 -17.59 -2.82
C TYR A 191 20.39 -18.54 -2.03
N GLU A 192 21.71 -18.29 -1.97
CA GLU A 192 22.62 -19.09 -1.15
C GLU A 192 22.43 -18.81 0.34
N TRP A 193 22.09 -17.57 0.72
CA TRP A 193 22.06 -17.09 2.11
C TRP A 193 20.70 -16.52 2.55
N VAL A 194 19.82 -16.18 1.60
CA VAL A 194 18.42 -15.77 1.87
C VAL A 194 17.54 -17.01 2.01
N LYS A 195 16.81 -17.11 3.12
CA LYS A 195 15.79 -18.14 3.40
C LYS A 195 14.45 -17.78 2.76
N THR A 196 14.04 -16.52 2.86
CA THR A 196 12.80 -15.99 2.28
C THR A 196 13.02 -14.56 1.83
N GLU A 197 12.37 -14.16 0.75
CA GLU A 197 12.39 -12.77 0.26
C GLU A 197 11.23 -11.95 0.82
N LYS A 198 10.26 -12.61 1.48
CA LYS A 198 9.05 -11.94 1.95
C LYS A 198 8.40 -12.58 3.17
N PHE A 199 7.65 -11.76 3.88
CA PHE A 199 6.71 -12.16 4.92
C PHE A 199 5.32 -11.64 4.57
N SER A 200 4.35 -12.54 4.52
CA SER A 200 2.96 -12.22 4.22
C SER A 200 2.16 -12.05 5.51
N TYR A 201 1.25 -11.08 5.51
CA TYR A 201 0.34 -10.78 6.60
C TYR A 201 -1.09 -10.75 6.07
N ILE A 202 -1.98 -11.55 6.65
CA ILE A 202 -3.37 -11.69 6.21
C ILE A 202 -4.28 -10.92 7.16
N TRP A 203 -5.15 -10.11 6.58
CA TRP A 203 -6.22 -9.44 7.28
C TRP A 203 -7.34 -10.43 7.62
N ASN A 204 -7.66 -10.56 8.91
CA ASN A 204 -8.70 -11.47 9.39
C ASN A 204 -10.04 -10.78 9.72
N GLY A 205 -10.17 -9.49 9.39
CA GLY A 205 -11.34 -8.67 9.74
C GLY A 205 -11.17 -7.82 11.01
N GLU A 206 -10.11 -8.04 11.78
CA GLU A 206 -9.80 -7.27 13.00
C GLU A 206 -8.35 -6.79 13.03
N ARG A 207 -7.41 -7.64 12.60
CA ARG A 207 -5.98 -7.35 12.54
C ARG A 207 -5.29 -8.14 11.42
N PHE A 208 -4.07 -7.76 11.13
CA PHE A 208 -3.15 -8.52 10.29
C PHE A 208 -2.43 -9.58 11.12
N GLU A 209 -2.40 -10.80 10.61
CA GLU A 209 -1.70 -11.93 11.23
C GLU A 209 -0.65 -12.50 10.28
N PRO A 210 0.55 -12.89 10.76
CA PRO A 210 1.55 -13.52 9.93
C PRO A 210 0.99 -14.78 9.28
N LYS A 211 1.19 -14.92 7.98
CA LYS A 211 0.94 -16.17 7.27
C LYS A 211 2.19 -17.04 7.42
N GLU A 212 2.01 -18.27 7.91
CA GLU A 212 3.08 -19.26 7.88
C GLU A 212 3.45 -19.51 6.41
N ASN A 213 4.73 -19.30 6.10
CA ASN A 213 5.32 -19.48 4.77
C ASN A 213 5.66 -20.95 4.50
#